data_AF-A0AAN7UEP8-F1
#
_entry.id   AF-A0AAN7UEP8-F1
#
_cell.length_a   1.000
_cell.length_b   1.000
_cell.length_c   1.000
_cell.angle_alpha   90.00
_cell.angle_beta   90.00
_cell.angle_gamma   90.00
#
_symmetry.space_group_name_H-M   'P 1'
#
loop_
_entity.id
_entity.type
_entity.pdbx_description
1 polymer ?
#
loop_
_entity_poly.entity_id
_entity_poly.type
_entity_poly.pdbx_seq_one_letter_code
_entity_poly.pdbx_strand_id
1 'polypeptide(L)'
;MAPSASAITAQLRQLVHYHLDNHSYENALFFSERLDAHDRRSNESAYLLALCHFRLGDYRSAYEISKFNGYRGIHLNRAYIFAQTCLLLERYKDGITALEKSRGLWSHKSNFGKHSAIARVPNPDSASVSCLLGKLYRAYDDKKKAILNFEEALKTNPFMWDAFTALCDMGVNVRTQNIFKLNDVLIDGLISTSPRGFWWNRRTTA
;
A
#
# COMPACT_ATOMS: atom_id res chain seq x y z
N MET A 1 -5.94 1.12 -39.18
CA MET A 1 -4.79 1.90 -38.65
C MET A 1 -4.22 1.13 -37.47
N ALA A 2 -2.90 0.97 -37.37
CA ALA A 2 -2.30 0.30 -36.23
C ALA A 2 -2.56 1.10 -34.94
N PRO A 3 -2.86 0.45 -33.81
CA PRO A 3 -3.07 1.15 -32.54
C PRO A 3 -1.80 1.92 -32.14
N SER A 4 -1.97 3.10 -31.55
CA SER A 4 -0.83 3.89 -31.08
C SER A 4 -0.12 3.18 -29.91
N ALA A 5 1.17 3.45 -29.73
CA ALA A 5 1.94 2.85 -28.63
C ALA A 5 1.30 3.12 -27.25
N SER A 6 0.69 4.30 -27.07
CA SER A 6 -0.05 4.67 -25.85
C SER A 6 -1.33 3.84 -25.66
N ALA A 7 -2.07 3.55 -26.74
CA ALA A 7 -3.24 2.68 -26.66
C ALA A 7 -2.85 1.23 -26.29
N ILE A 8 -1.72 0.74 -26.82
CA ILE A 8 -1.20 -0.58 -26.49
C ILE A 8 -0.79 -0.67 -25.01
N THR A 9 -0.05 0.31 -24.48
CA THR A 9 0.35 0.31 -23.06
C THR A 9 -0.86 0.45 -22.13
N ALA A 10 -1.87 1.25 -22.50
CA ALA A 10 -3.13 1.34 -21.77
C ALA A 10 -3.87 -0.01 -21.72
N GLN A 11 -3.98 -0.69 -22.86
CA GLN A 11 -4.62 -2.00 -22.94
C GLN A 11 -3.87 -3.06 -22.14
N LEU A 12 -2.53 -3.10 -22.24
CA LEU A 12 -1.69 -4.03 -21.47
C LEU A 12 -1.84 -3.81 -19.97
N ARG A 13 -1.84 -2.55 -19.50
CA ARG A 13 -2.09 -2.21 -18.09
C ARG A 13 -3.44 -2.75 -17.62
N GLN A 14 -4.49 -2.58 -18.42
CA GLN A 14 -5.82 -3.10 -18.09
C GLN A 14 -5.84 -4.63 -18.01
N LEU A 15 -5.17 -5.32 -18.94
CA LEU A 15 -5.05 -6.78 -18.92
C LEU A 15 -4.30 -7.28 -17.67
N VAL A 16 -3.20 -6.62 -17.29
CA VAL A 16 -2.47 -6.96 -16.07
C VAL A 16 -3.38 -6.83 -14.85
N HIS A 17 -4.09 -5.71 -14.73
CA HIS A 17 -5.05 -5.49 -13.65
C HIS A 17 -6.18 -6.53 -13.63
N TYR A 18 -6.74 -6.86 -14.78
CA TYR A 18 -7.77 -7.90 -14.92
C TYR A 18 -7.27 -9.26 -14.42
N HIS A 19 -6.08 -9.68 -14.81
CA HIS A 19 -5.54 -10.97 -14.37
C HIS A 19 -5.13 -10.97 -12.89
N LEU A 20 -4.63 -9.85 -12.37
CA LEU A 20 -4.37 -9.69 -10.93
C LEU A 20 -5.64 -9.85 -10.10
N ASP A 21 -6.76 -9.25 -10.53
CA ASP A 21 -8.04 -9.33 -9.81
C ASP A 21 -8.66 -10.74 -9.88
N ASN A 22 -8.39 -11.47 -10.97
CA ASN A 22 -8.78 -12.87 -11.15
C ASN A 22 -7.75 -13.86 -10.57
N HIS A 23 -6.77 -13.40 -9.80
CA HIS A 23 -5.73 -14.24 -9.17
C HIS A 23 -4.95 -15.13 -10.17
N SER A 24 -4.95 -14.75 -11.45
CA SER A 24 -4.29 -15.48 -12.54
C SER A 24 -2.88 -14.90 -12.76
N TYR A 25 -1.97 -15.15 -11.80
CA TYR A 25 -0.71 -14.40 -11.71
C TYR A 25 0.29 -14.70 -12.82
N GLU A 26 0.28 -15.90 -13.42
CA GLU A 26 1.15 -16.25 -14.55
C GLU A 26 0.78 -15.43 -15.80
N ASN A 27 -0.53 -15.30 -16.06
CA ASN A 27 -1.04 -14.44 -17.13
C ASN A 27 -0.70 -12.97 -16.85
N ALA A 28 -0.89 -12.52 -15.60
CA ALA A 28 -0.53 -11.16 -15.21
C ALA A 28 0.96 -10.87 -15.41
N LEU A 29 1.83 -11.82 -15.05
CA LEU A 29 3.28 -11.72 -15.25
C LEU A 29 3.61 -11.54 -16.72
N PHE A 30 3.11 -12.41 -17.60
CA PHE A 30 3.36 -12.33 -19.04
C PHE A 30 2.99 -10.96 -19.63
N PHE A 31 1.79 -10.45 -19.31
CA PHE A 31 1.39 -9.13 -19.81
C PHE A 31 2.17 -7.99 -19.16
N SER A 32 2.63 -8.14 -17.91
CA SER A 32 3.44 -7.13 -17.23
C SER A 32 4.85 -7.03 -17.80
N GLU A 33 5.45 -8.15 -18.23
CA GLU A 33 6.74 -8.16 -18.95
C GLU A 33 6.63 -7.46 -20.29
N ARG A 34 5.53 -7.73 -21.03
CA ARG A 34 5.24 -7.02 -22.29
C ARG A 34 5.04 -5.52 -22.05
N LEU A 35 4.33 -5.14 -21.00
CA LEU A 35 4.13 -3.74 -20.63
C LEU A 35 5.46 -3.04 -20.31
N ASP A 36 6.33 -3.67 -19.52
CA ASP A 36 7.67 -3.13 -19.20
C ASP A 36 8.53 -3.01 -20.47
N ALA A 37 8.48 -3.99 -21.38
CA ALA A 37 9.20 -3.92 -22.65
C ALA A 37 8.76 -2.73 -23.52
N HIS A 38 7.46 -2.40 -23.53
CA HIS A 38 6.93 -1.24 -24.25
C HIS A 38 7.24 0.10 -23.56
N ASP A 39 7.31 0.14 -22.23
CA ASP A 39 7.54 1.36 -21.45
C ASP A 39 8.46 1.14 -20.25
N ARG A 40 9.75 0.94 -20.54
CA ARG A 40 10.81 0.65 -19.54
C ARG A 40 11.06 1.80 -18.56
N ARG A 41 10.63 3.01 -18.88
CA ARG A 41 10.86 4.21 -18.05
C ARG A 41 9.71 4.45 -17.08
N SER A 42 8.55 3.84 -17.32
CA SER A 42 7.39 4.00 -16.44
C SER A 42 7.59 3.30 -15.10
N ASN A 43 7.37 4.08 -14.04
CA ASN A 43 7.38 3.57 -12.67
C ASN A 43 6.22 2.60 -12.40
N GLU A 44 5.11 2.80 -13.10
CA GLU A 44 3.93 1.98 -12.94
C GLU A 44 4.13 0.60 -13.57
N SER A 45 4.70 0.53 -14.78
CA SER A 45 5.03 -0.73 -15.45
C SER A 45 5.96 -1.59 -14.60
N ALA A 46 7.05 -0.99 -14.09
CA ALA A 46 7.98 -1.68 -13.21
C ALA A 46 7.37 -2.08 -11.86
N TYR A 47 6.43 -1.28 -11.33
CA TYR A 47 5.67 -1.66 -10.14
C TYR A 47 4.79 -2.89 -10.40
N LEU A 48 4.04 -2.89 -11.50
CA LEU A 48 3.14 -3.99 -11.85
C LEU A 48 3.90 -5.29 -12.10
N LEU A 49 5.05 -5.22 -12.77
CA LEU A 49 5.94 -6.37 -12.95
C LEU A 49 6.45 -6.91 -11.60
N ALA A 50 6.95 -6.03 -10.72
CA ALA A 50 7.37 -6.43 -9.38
C ALA A 50 6.22 -7.03 -8.54
N LEU A 51 5.01 -6.49 -8.67
CA LEU A 51 3.81 -7.01 -8.01
C LEU A 51 3.46 -8.42 -8.49
N CYS A 52 3.58 -8.69 -9.80
CA CYS A 52 3.32 -10.02 -10.35
C CYS A 52 4.31 -11.06 -9.80
N HIS A 53 5.62 -10.75 -9.81
CA HIS A 53 6.63 -11.61 -9.20
C HIS A 53 6.38 -11.82 -7.69
N PHE A 54 6.00 -10.76 -6.97
CA PHE A 54 5.68 -10.85 -5.54
C PHE A 54 4.49 -11.79 -5.28
N ARG A 55 3.44 -11.73 -6.10
CA ARG A 55 2.26 -12.60 -5.97
C ARG A 55 2.56 -14.06 -6.31
N LEU A 56 3.52 -14.31 -7.18
CA LEU A 56 4.03 -15.66 -7.50
C LEU A 56 5.01 -16.21 -6.45
N GLY A 57 5.40 -15.41 -5.45
CA GLY A 57 6.38 -15.82 -4.43
C GLY A 57 7.84 -15.64 -4.84
N ASP A 58 8.12 -15.13 -6.03
CA ASP A 58 9.47 -14.78 -6.47
C ASP A 58 9.91 -13.42 -5.91
N TYR A 59 10.18 -13.40 -4.60
CA TYR A 59 10.53 -12.18 -3.89
C TYR A 59 11.89 -11.60 -4.31
N ARG A 60 12.80 -12.42 -4.87
CA ARG A 60 14.12 -11.98 -5.33
C ARG A 60 14.01 -11.13 -6.59
N SER A 61 13.25 -11.59 -7.59
CA SER A 61 13.00 -10.80 -8.79
C SER A 61 12.21 -9.54 -8.47
N ALA A 62 11.17 -9.65 -7.65
CA ALA A 62 10.39 -8.49 -7.20
C ALA A 62 11.27 -7.44 -6.49
N TYR A 63 12.23 -7.87 -5.67
CA TYR A 63 13.21 -7.00 -5.01
C TYR A 63 14.07 -6.26 -6.04
N GLU A 64 14.74 -6.96 -6.96
CA GLU A 64 15.64 -6.31 -7.92
C GLU A 64 14.90 -5.39 -8.89
N ILE A 65 13.72 -5.77 -9.36
CA ILE A 65 12.89 -4.93 -10.24
C ILE A 65 12.45 -3.65 -9.52
N SER A 66 12.05 -3.71 -8.24
CA SER A 66 11.53 -2.53 -7.52
C SER A 66 12.62 -1.63 -6.94
N LYS A 67 13.84 -2.14 -6.73
CA LYS A 67 14.96 -1.50 -6.03
C LYS A 67 15.31 -0.09 -6.48
N PHE A 68 15.50 0.14 -7.77
CA PHE A 68 16.10 1.41 -8.24
C PHE A 68 15.32 2.67 -7.81
N ASN A 69 14.01 2.71 -8.10
CA ASN A 69 13.15 3.83 -7.71
C ASN A 69 12.47 3.62 -6.34
N GLY A 70 12.36 2.37 -5.88
CA GLY A 70 11.85 2.04 -4.55
C GLY A 70 12.80 2.51 -3.45
N TYR A 71 14.09 2.15 -3.53
CA TYR A 71 15.11 2.52 -2.53
C TYR A 71 15.36 4.04 -2.45
N ARG A 72 15.17 4.75 -3.57
CA ARG A 72 15.27 6.22 -3.61
C ARG A 72 14.04 6.93 -3.05
N GLY A 73 12.92 6.21 -2.82
CA GLY A 73 11.68 6.79 -2.32
C GLY A 73 10.98 7.73 -3.31
N ILE A 74 11.26 7.61 -4.62
CA ILE A 74 10.72 8.51 -5.66
C ILE A 74 9.27 8.15 -5.98
N HIS A 75 8.94 6.86 -5.97
CA HIS A 75 7.61 6.36 -6.31
C HIS A 75 7.07 5.46 -5.20
N LEU A 76 5.94 5.86 -4.60
CA LEU A 76 5.39 5.22 -3.41
C LEU A 76 5.10 3.73 -3.62
N ASN A 77 4.45 3.34 -4.71
CA ASN A 77 4.08 1.93 -4.93
C ASN A 77 5.31 1.04 -5.10
N ARG A 78 6.38 1.58 -5.70
CA ARG A 78 7.65 0.85 -5.85
C ARG A 78 8.37 0.76 -4.51
N ALA A 79 8.39 1.83 -3.73
CA ALA A 79 8.96 1.81 -2.39
C ALA A 79 8.22 0.83 -1.46
N TYR A 80 6.89 0.78 -1.57
CA TYR A 80 6.05 -0.12 -0.79
C TYR A 80 6.30 -1.59 -1.12
N ILE A 81 6.21 -1.99 -2.41
CA ILE A 81 6.49 -3.39 -2.80
C ILE A 81 7.94 -3.77 -2.52
N PHE A 82 8.90 -2.84 -2.71
CA PHE A 82 10.30 -3.06 -2.35
C PHE A 82 10.43 -3.33 -0.85
N ALA A 83 9.82 -2.51 0.00
CA ALA A 83 9.85 -2.71 1.44
C ALA A 83 9.18 -4.02 1.89
N GLN A 84 8.12 -4.46 1.22
CA GLN A 84 7.51 -5.78 1.44
C GLN A 84 8.48 -6.92 1.10
N THR A 85 9.19 -6.82 -0.03
CA THR A 85 10.23 -7.81 -0.37
C THR A 85 11.40 -7.78 0.60
N CYS A 86 11.82 -6.60 1.08
CA CYS A 86 12.85 -6.45 2.10
C CYS A 86 12.49 -7.15 3.41
N LEU A 87 11.21 -7.10 3.82
CA LEU A 87 10.74 -7.79 5.01
C LEU A 87 10.88 -9.32 4.86
N LEU A 88 10.52 -9.86 3.71
CA LEU A 88 10.58 -11.30 3.42
C LEU A 88 11.99 -11.83 3.17
N LEU A 89 12.87 -11.00 2.62
CA LEU A 89 14.28 -11.33 2.37
C LEU A 89 15.20 -10.96 3.54
N GLU A 90 14.64 -10.55 4.69
CA GLU A 90 15.36 -10.15 5.89
C GLU A 90 16.30 -8.94 5.71
N ARG A 91 16.06 -8.13 4.68
CA ARG A 91 16.81 -6.90 4.36
C ARG A 91 16.18 -5.66 4.99
N TYR A 92 15.95 -5.70 6.29
CA TYR A 92 15.09 -4.73 6.98
C TYR A 92 15.56 -3.26 6.82
N LYS A 93 16.87 -3.01 6.93
CA LYS A 93 17.47 -1.66 6.77
C LYS A 93 17.11 -0.99 5.45
N ASP A 94 17.11 -1.76 4.36
CA ASP A 94 16.83 -1.23 3.01
C ASP A 94 15.35 -0.85 2.89
N GLY A 95 14.46 -1.69 3.41
CA GLY A 95 13.02 -1.43 3.45
C GLY A 95 12.68 -0.19 4.29
N ILE A 96 13.29 -0.07 5.48
CA ILE A 96 13.13 1.10 6.35
C ILE A 96 13.58 2.37 5.61
N THR A 97 14.78 2.35 5.03
CA THR A 97 15.35 3.49 4.31
C THR A 97 14.45 3.92 3.14
N ALA A 98 13.91 2.97 2.39
CA ALA A 98 13.00 3.25 1.27
C ALA A 98 11.72 3.96 1.72
N LEU A 99 11.06 3.44 2.76
CA LEU A 99 9.80 4.00 3.26
C LEU A 99 10.00 5.36 3.93
N GLU A 100 11.07 5.53 4.72
CA GLU A 100 11.43 6.80 5.35
C GLU A 100 11.71 7.90 4.31
N LYS A 101 12.47 7.59 3.24
CA LYS A 101 12.68 8.54 2.12
C LYS A 101 11.39 8.90 1.41
N SER A 102 10.44 7.97 1.33
CA SER A 102 9.14 8.20 0.70
C SER A 102 8.09 8.85 1.60
N ARG A 103 8.42 9.22 2.86
CA ARG A 103 7.45 9.71 3.86
C ARG A 103 6.58 10.86 3.35
N GLY A 104 7.17 11.83 2.65
CA GLY A 104 6.43 12.95 2.04
C GLY A 104 5.39 12.56 0.97
N LEU A 105 5.42 11.33 0.45
CA LEU A 105 4.49 10.86 -0.57
C LEU A 105 3.17 10.33 0.01
N TRP A 106 3.14 9.91 1.28
CA TRP A 106 2.00 9.17 1.86
C TRP A 106 1.37 9.79 3.11
N SER A 107 2.10 10.57 3.92
CA SER A 107 1.65 10.99 5.26
C SER A 107 0.33 11.78 5.34
N HIS A 108 -0.23 12.28 4.22
CA HIS A 108 -1.47 13.08 4.23
C HIS A 108 -2.44 12.82 3.05
N LYS A 109 -2.24 11.78 2.24
CA LYS A 109 -2.96 11.68 0.95
C LYS A 109 -4.14 10.70 0.97
N SER A 110 -3.92 9.48 1.44
CA SER A 110 -4.87 8.37 1.33
C SER A 110 -5.13 7.73 2.70
N ASN A 111 -6.40 7.59 3.04
CA ASN A 111 -6.90 6.89 4.22
C ASN A 111 -8.11 6.04 3.83
N PHE A 112 -8.54 5.15 4.72
CA PHE A 112 -9.67 4.24 4.48
C PHE A 112 -10.98 4.99 4.11
N GLY A 113 -11.21 6.21 4.62
CA GLY A 113 -12.42 6.98 4.30
C GLY A 113 -12.50 7.43 2.82
N LYS A 114 -11.39 7.40 2.08
CA LYS A 114 -11.36 7.65 0.63
C LYS A 114 -11.35 6.38 -0.22
N HIS A 115 -11.35 5.21 0.42
CA HIS A 115 -11.39 3.93 -0.28
C HIS A 115 -12.81 3.66 -0.82
N SER A 116 -12.90 3.06 -2.00
CA SER A 116 -14.16 2.66 -2.61
C SER A 116 -14.05 1.23 -3.12
N ALA A 117 -15.12 0.45 -2.96
CA ALA A 117 -15.21 -0.90 -3.49
C ALA A 117 -15.27 -0.95 -5.03
N ILE A 118 -15.59 0.17 -5.67
CA ILE A 118 -15.84 0.24 -7.12
C ILE A 118 -14.59 0.69 -7.88
N ALA A 119 -13.72 1.47 -7.24
CA ALA A 119 -12.55 2.06 -7.89
C ALA A 119 -11.25 1.57 -7.23
N ARG A 120 -10.32 1.09 -8.05
CA ARG A 120 -8.98 0.70 -7.59
C ARG A 120 -8.23 1.93 -7.10
N VAL A 121 -7.78 1.91 -5.85
CA VAL A 121 -6.88 2.95 -5.33
C VAL A 121 -5.46 2.65 -5.79
N PRO A 122 -4.79 3.56 -6.51
CA PRO A 122 -3.49 3.28 -7.11
C PRO A 122 -2.36 3.23 -6.08
N ASN A 123 -2.52 3.84 -4.91
CA ASN A 123 -1.46 4.02 -3.93
C ASN A 123 -1.83 3.41 -2.57
N PRO A 124 -0.87 2.83 -1.83
CA PRO A 124 -1.11 2.37 -0.47
C PRO A 124 -1.51 3.56 0.43
N ASP A 125 -2.40 3.29 1.38
CA ASP A 125 -2.81 4.26 2.37
C ASP A 125 -1.74 4.46 3.45
N SER A 126 -1.80 5.61 4.11
CA SER A 126 -0.81 5.99 5.13
C SER A 126 -0.72 4.96 6.26
N ALA A 127 -1.84 4.37 6.67
CA ALA A 127 -1.85 3.41 7.77
C ALA A 127 -1.14 2.09 7.39
N SER A 128 -1.35 1.60 6.15
CA SER A 128 -0.63 0.42 5.65
C SER A 128 0.88 0.63 5.55
N VAL A 129 1.31 1.85 5.18
CA VAL A 129 2.74 2.18 5.11
C VAL A 129 3.36 2.25 6.51
N SER A 130 2.72 2.96 7.46
CA SER A 130 3.17 2.99 8.86
C SER A 130 3.19 1.59 9.48
N CYS A 131 2.19 0.75 9.22
CA CYS A 131 2.19 -0.63 9.72
C CYS A 131 3.36 -1.46 9.16
N LEU A 132 3.67 -1.34 7.86
CA LEU A 132 4.83 -2.00 7.27
C LEU A 132 6.16 -1.50 7.84
N LEU A 133 6.30 -0.18 8.08
CA LEU A 133 7.44 0.38 8.81
C LEU A 133 7.57 -0.21 10.22
N GLY A 134 6.46 -0.34 10.95
CA GLY A 134 6.42 -0.97 12.26
C GLY A 134 6.92 -2.41 12.23
N LYS A 135 6.47 -3.22 11.26
CA LYS A 135 6.94 -4.59 11.05
C LYS A 135 8.44 -4.66 10.75
N LEU A 136 8.93 -3.78 9.89
CA LEU A 136 10.35 -3.71 9.55
C LEU A 136 11.21 -3.31 10.75
N TYR A 137 10.80 -2.30 11.53
CA TYR A 137 11.52 -1.90 12.75
C TYR A 137 11.48 -2.99 13.82
N ARG A 138 10.35 -3.71 13.96
CA ARG A 138 10.25 -4.87 14.87
C ARG A 138 11.23 -5.97 14.48
N ALA A 139 11.29 -6.30 13.19
CA ALA A 139 12.22 -7.32 12.67
C ALA A 139 13.69 -6.87 12.72
N TYR A 140 13.93 -5.56 12.64
CA TYR A 140 15.24 -4.94 12.83
C TYR A 140 15.63 -4.76 14.31
N ASP A 141 14.80 -5.20 15.25
CA ASP A 141 14.97 -5.11 16.71
C ASP A 141 14.98 -3.66 17.27
N ASP A 142 14.44 -2.68 16.54
CA ASP A 142 14.18 -1.33 17.05
C ASP A 142 12.74 -1.22 17.58
N LYS A 143 12.53 -1.74 18.80
CA LYS A 143 11.21 -1.80 19.43
C LYS A 143 10.56 -0.43 19.61
N LYS A 144 11.36 0.60 19.93
CA LYS A 144 10.84 1.96 20.16
C LYS A 144 10.21 2.51 18.89
N LYS A 145 10.91 2.44 17.76
CA LYS A 145 10.37 2.90 16.49
C LYS A 145 9.25 2.01 15.97
N ALA A 146 9.31 0.71 16.21
CA ALA A 146 8.23 -0.21 15.85
C ALA A 146 6.91 0.19 16.51
N ILE A 147 6.91 0.42 17.83
CA ILE A 147 5.72 0.85 18.59
C ILE A 147 5.17 2.16 18.02
N LEU A 148 6.02 3.18 17.82
CA LEU A 148 5.60 4.48 17.29
C LEU A 148 4.89 4.37 15.94
N ASN A 149 5.40 3.51 15.04
CA ASN A 149 4.80 3.33 13.72
C ASN A 149 3.49 2.51 13.77
N PHE A 150 3.37 1.53 14.68
CA PHE A 150 2.10 0.82 14.88
C PHE A 150 1.03 1.71 15.52
N GLU A 151 1.41 2.57 16.46
CA GLU A 151 0.50 3.57 17.05
C GLU A 151 0.03 4.58 15.99
N GLU A 152 0.93 5.04 15.12
CA GLU A 152 0.58 5.92 13.99
C GLU A 152 -0.40 5.23 13.02
N ALA A 153 -0.18 3.95 12.73
CA ALA A 153 -1.07 3.16 11.87
C ALA A 153 -2.49 3.09 12.47
N LEU A 154 -2.61 2.79 13.77
CA LEU A 154 -3.91 2.73 14.47
C LEU A 154 -4.58 4.10 14.62
N LYS A 155 -3.79 5.15 14.84
CA LYS A 155 -4.31 6.52 14.88
C LYS A 155 -4.93 6.91 13.54
N THR A 156 -4.29 6.51 12.45
CA THR A 156 -4.75 6.82 11.07
C THR A 156 -5.93 5.95 10.66
N ASN A 157 -5.85 4.65 10.93
CA ASN A 157 -6.89 3.68 10.66
C ASN A 157 -7.06 2.76 11.88
N PRO A 158 -8.10 2.97 12.71
CA PRO A 158 -8.37 2.14 13.87
C PRO A 158 -8.64 0.66 13.54
N PHE A 159 -8.90 0.33 12.27
CA PHE A 159 -9.17 -1.02 11.77
C PHE A 159 -7.92 -1.81 11.34
N MET A 160 -6.71 -1.31 11.64
CA MET A 160 -5.45 -2.04 11.39
C MET A 160 -5.22 -3.14 12.43
N TRP A 161 -5.86 -4.30 12.22
CA TRP A 161 -5.74 -5.46 13.12
C TRP A 161 -4.29 -5.90 13.33
N ASP A 162 -3.48 -5.89 12.28
CA ASP A 162 -2.08 -6.32 12.34
C ASP A 162 -1.20 -5.43 13.22
N ALA A 163 -1.41 -4.11 13.17
CA ALA A 163 -0.74 -3.16 14.06
C ALA A 163 -1.18 -3.34 15.51
N PHE A 164 -2.47 -3.57 15.75
CA PHE A 164 -3.00 -3.85 17.08
C PHE A 164 -2.39 -5.10 17.70
N THR A 165 -2.41 -6.23 16.99
CA THR A 165 -1.82 -7.48 17.50
C THR A 165 -0.32 -7.34 17.71
N ALA A 166 0.39 -6.63 16.84
CA ALA A 166 1.82 -6.42 17.00
C ALA A 166 2.15 -5.62 18.27
N LEU A 167 1.34 -4.63 18.64
CA LEU A 167 1.50 -3.88 19.89
C LEU A 167 1.23 -4.76 21.11
N CYS A 168 0.19 -5.60 21.07
CA CYS A 168 -0.10 -6.56 22.13
C CYS A 168 1.04 -7.57 22.33
N ASP A 169 1.57 -8.14 21.25
CA ASP A 169 2.72 -9.06 21.29
C ASP A 169 3.97 -8.41 21.89
N MET A 170 4.12 -7.10 21.68
CA MET A 170 5.24 -6.32 22.19
C MET A 170 5.05 -5.88 23.65
N GLY A 171 3.93 -6.26 24.29
CA GLY A 171 3.63 -5.92 25.68
C GLY A 171 3.17 -4.48 25.90
N VAL A 172 2.76 -3.77 24.84
CA VAL A 172 2.23 -2.41 24.96
C VAL A 172 0.81 -2.48 25.51
N ASN A 173 0.51 -1.65 26.51
CA ASN A 173 -0.83 -1.56 27.08
C ASN A 173 -1.76 -0.77 26.16
N VAL A 174 -2.47 -1.47 25.29
CA VAL A 174 -3.44 -0.87 24.36
C VAL A 174 -4.84 -0.88 24.98
N ARG A 175 -5.49 0.28 25.04
CA ARG A 175 -6.87 0.41 25.56
C ARG A 175 -7.89 -0.15 24.58
N THR A 176 -8.38 -1.36 24.86
CA THR A 176 -9.31 -2.08 23.98
C THR A 176 -10.74 -1.55 23.97
N GLN A 177 -11.17 -0.86 25.02
CA GLN A 177 -12.58 -0.44 25.18
C GLN A 177 -13.08 0.54 24.09
N ASN A 178 -12.16 1.21 23.37
CA ASN A 178 -12.48 2.19 22.33
C ASN A 178 -11.70 2.00 21.03
N ILE A 179 -11.03 0.86 20.85
CA ILE A 179 -10.35 0.54 19.60
C ILE A 179 -11.36 -0.02 18.59
N PHE A 180 -11.11 0.12 17.29
CA PHE A 180 -12.04 -0.24 16.19
C PHE A 180 -13.34 0.60 16.10
N LYS A 181 -13.24 1.90 16.35
CA LYS A 181 -14.33 2.87 16.08
C LYS A 181 -13.90 3.84 14.98
N LEU A 182 -14.87 4.38 14.24
CA LEU A 182 -14.61 5.47 13.31
C LEU A 182 -14.04 6.67 14.09
N ASN A 183 -12.94 7.22 13.60
CA ASN A 183 -12.36 8.47 14.08
C ASN A 183 -12.76 9.62 13.12
N ASP A 184 -12.54 10.85 13.55
CA ASP A 184 -12.89 12.04 12.77
C ASP A 184 -12.20 12.05 11.39
N VAL A 185 -10.96 11.57 11.31
CA VAL A 185 -10.18 11.47 10.06
C VAL A 185 -10.87 10.59 9.01
N LEU A 186 -11.45 9.47 9.44
CA LEU A 186 -12.20 8.57 8.55
C LEU A 186 -13.58 9.12 8.20
N ILE A 187 -14.26 9.76 9.16
CA ILE A 187 -15.56 10.40 8.95
C ILE A 187 -15.45 11.50 7.88
N ASP A 188 -14.44 12.38 8.00
CA ASP A 188 -14.19 13.45 7.01
C ASP A 188 -13.91 12.87 5.61
N GLY A 189 -13.14 11.77 5.55
CA GLY A 189 -12.89 11.04 4.30
C GLY A 189 -14.18 10.54 3.65
N LEU A 190 -15.07 9.92 4.42
CA LEU A 190 -16.36 9.39 3.95
C LEU A 190 -17.31 10.51 3.50
N ILE A 191 -17.33 11.64 4.20
CA ILE A 191 -18.15 12.80 3.81
C ILE A 191 -17.64 13.39 2.48
N SER A 192 -16.32 13.45 2.29
CA SER A 192 -15.73 13.99 1.07
C SER A 192 -15.99 13.15 -0.20
N THR A 193 -16.26 11.84 -0.02
CA THR A 193 -16.47 10.90 -1.14
C THR A 193 -17.94 10.62 -1.45
N SER A 194 -18.86 10.98 -0.55
CA SER A 194 -20.30 10.84 -0.81
C SER A 194 -20.79 11.99 -1.72
N PRO A 195 -21.61 11.70 -2.75
CA PRO A 195 -22.50 12.71 -3.30
C PRO A 195 -23.31 13.29 -2.14
N ARG A 196 -23.40 14.62 -2.04
CA ARG A 196 -24.12 15.31 -0.96
C ARG A 196 -25.55 14.74 -0.87
N GLY A 197 -25.87 13.99 0.17
CA GLY A 197 -27.27 13.72 0.52
C GLY A 197 -27.71 12.33 0.98
N PHE A 198 -26.83 11.35 1.29
CA PHE A 198 -27.33 10.01 1.64
C PHE A 198 -27.21 9.57 3.10
N TRP A 199 -26.45 10.27 3.93
CA TRP A 199 -26.36 9.98 5.37
C TRP A 199 -26.42 11.30 6.13
N TRP A 200 -27.08 11.31 7.29
CA TRP A 200 -27.45 12.48 8.12
C TRP A 200 -28.85 13.07 7.90
N ASN A 201 -29.87 12.20 7.86
CA ASN A 201 -31.17 12.53 8.46
C ASN A 201 -31.46 11.51 9.58
N ARG A 202 -30.73 11.62 10.70
CA ARG A 202 -31.07 10.99 11.99
C ARG A 202 -30.19 11.54 13.13
N ARG A 203 -30.20 12.86 13.31
CA ARG A 203 -29.92 13.50 14.60
C ARG A 203 -30.76 14.76 14.74
N THR A 204 -32.05 14.55 14.92
CA THR A 204 -32.95 15.47 15.63
C THR A 204 -34.04 14.61 16.26
N THR A 205 -33.71 14.04 17.41
CA THR A 205 -34.70 13.60 18.40
C THR A 205 -35.38 14.85 18.98
N ALA A 206 -36.71 14.88 18.91
CA ALA A 206 -37.49 15.31 20.06
C ALA A 206 -37.57 14.14 21.04
#